data_AF-A0A966QYK0-F1
#
_entry.id   AF-A0A966QYK0-F1
#
_cell.length_a   1.000
_cell.length_b   1.000
_cell.length_c   1.000
_cell.angle_alpha   90.00
_cell.angle_beta   90.00
_cell.angle_gamma   90.00
#
_symmetry.space_group_name_H-M   'P 1'
#
loop_
_entity.id
_entity.type
_entity.pdbx_description
1 polymer ?
#
loop_
_entity_poly.entity_id
_entity_poly.type
_entity_poly.pdbx_seq_one_letter_code
_entity_poly.pdbx_strand_id
1 'polypeptide(L)'
;MDIDFRKTFLNIDFDKRLSNSDNVLVNSEIHYLQYKRGYFTRTKERLAKFNELQKKYTELVNCKRVDGLDTIFVFTEPEEKELTLGELKTLVLQQRKDLGDFDEYIRGIVTNSHLFEKPKKKGVSFFKSRLVKK
;
A
#
# COMPACT_ATOMS: atom_id res chain seq x y z
N MET A 1 6.72 6.84 -19.03
CA MET A 1 7.10 6.12 -17.81
C MET A 1 6.43 4.75 -17.88
N ASP A 2 7.21 3.67 -17.90
CA ASP A 2 6.71 2.31 -18.06
C ASP A 2 6.63 1.60 -16.69
N ILE A 3 5.68 2.05 -15.87
CA ILE A 3 5.35 1.41 -14.60
C ILE A 3 3.88 1.01 -14.65
N ASP A 4 3.62 -0.29 -14.52
CA ASP A 4 2.28 -0.79 -14.23
C ASP A 4 1.99 -0.54 -12.75
N PHE A 5 1.47 0.66 -12.44
CA PHE A 5 1.20 1.12 -11.08
C PHE A 5 0.29 0.14 -10.33
N ARG A 6 -0.74 -0.37 -11.01
CA ARG A 6 -1.70 -1.30 -10.45
C ARG A 6 -1.03 -2.62 -10.09
N LYS A 7 -0.29 -3.21 -11.02
CA LYS A 7 0.41 -4.47 -10.77
C LYS A 7 1.44 -4.32 -9.65
N THR A 8 2.13 -3.17 -9.59
CA THR A 8 3.20 -2.94 -8.62
C THR A 8 2.68 -2.72 -7.20
N PHE A 9 1.61 -1.93 -7.03
CA PHE A 9 1.21 -1.44 -5.70
C PHE A 9 -0.14 -1.98 -5.19
N LEU A 10 -0.98 -2.50 -6.07
CA LEU A 10 -2.32 -3.02 -5.74
C LEU A 10 -2.42 -4.54 -5.82
N ASN A 11 -1.70 -5.19 -6.74
CA ASN A 11 -1.64 -6.65 -6.82
C ASN A 11 -0.57 -7.23 -5.88
N ILE A 12 -0.51 -6.73 -4.65
CA ILE A 12 0.39 -7.23 -3.62
C ILE A 12 -0.38 -8.18 -2.72
N ASP A 13 0.13 -9.39 -2.55
CA ASP A 13 -0.37 -10.35 -1.57
C ASP A 13 0.25 -10.06 -0.20
N PHE A 14 -0.39 -9.16 0.55
CA PHE A 14 0.08 -8.76 1.87
C PHE A 14 0.03 -9.89 2.90
N ASP A 15 -0.89 -10.83 2.73
CA ASP A 15 -1.03 -11.94 3.67
C ASP A 15 0.09 -12.96 3.44
N LYS A 16 0.52 -13.17 2.19
CA LYS A 16 1.74 -13.95 1.91
C LYS A 16 3.01 -13.33 2.48
N ARG A 17 3.15 -11.99 2.43
CA ARG A 17 4.30 -11.29 3.05
C ARG A 17 4.42 -11.55 4.55
N LEU A 18 3.32 -11.98 5.14
CA LEU A 18 3.20 -12.24 6.55
C LEU A 18 3.34 -13.74 6.88
N SER A 19 2.91 -14.63 5.99
CA SER A 19 2.97 -16.09 6.15
C SER A 19 4.38 -16.70 6.23
N ASN A 20 5.44 -15.93 5.95
CA ASN A 20 6.81 -16.34 6.31
C ASN A 20 7.08 -16.27 7.83
N SER A 21 6.09 -15.84 8.62
CA SER A 21 6.07 -15.91 10.07
C SER A 21 4.80 -16.64 10.50
N ASP A 22 4.91 -17.77 11.19
CA ASP A 22 3.78 -18.51 11.79
C ASP A 22 3.17 -17.71 12.96
N ASN A 23 2.71 -16.49 12.71
CA ASN A 23 2.32 -15.56 13.74
C ASN A 23 0.79 -15.52 13.86
N VAL A 24 0.28 -16.23 14.87
CA VAL A 24 -1.15 -16.36 15.23
C VAL A 24 -1.86 -15.00 15.39
N LEU A 25 -1.09 -13.94 15.65
CA LEU A 25 -1.58 -12.59 15.91
C LEU A 25 -2.21 -11.93 14.67
N VAL A 26 -1.73 -12.23 13.47
CA VAL A 26 -2.03 -11.37 12.31
C VAL A 26 -3.45 -11.53 11.77
N ASN A 27 -4.03 -12.72 11.84
CA ASN A 27 -5.41 -12.93 11.39
C ASN A 27 -6.44 -12.49 12.43
N SER A 28 -6.03 -12.08 13.63
CA SER A 28 -6.91 -11.67 14.73
C SER A 28 -6.76 -10.22 15.16
N GLU A 29 -5.78 -9.50 14.60
CA GLU A 29 -5.42 -8.15 15.04
C GLU A 29 -6.13 -7.07 14.21
N ILE A 30 -7.07 -6.39 14.85
CA ILE A 30 -7.86 -5.30 14.26
C ILE A 30 -6.95 -4.19 13.70
N HIS A 31 -5.81 -3.92 14.35
CA HIS A 31 -4.86 -2.89 13.91
C HIS A 31 -4.20 -3.22 12.57
N TYR A 32 -3.77 -4.48 12.35
CA TYR A 32 -3.23 -4.93 11.07
C TYR A 32 -4.27 -4.78 9.95
N LEU A 33 -5.50 -5.24 10.18
CA LEU A 33 -6.59 -5.13 9.20
C LEU A 33 -6.93 -3.67 8.87
N GLN A 34 -6.94 -2.79 9.87
CA GLN A 34 -7.13 -1.35 9.68
C GLN A 34 -5.99 -0.72 8.89
N TYR A 35 -4.74 -1.05 9.21
CA TYR A 35 -3.57 -0.51 8.51
C TYR A 35 -3.53 -0.96 7.05
N LYS A 36 -3.76 -2.25 6.78
CA LYS A 36 -3.90 -2.83 5.43
C LYS A 36 -5.03 -2.15 4.65
N ARG A 37 -6.20 -1.97 5.26
CA ARG A 37 -7.32 -1.25 4.62
C ARG A 37 -6.93 0.19 4.29
N GLY A 38 -6.29 0.89 5.22
CA GLY A 38 -5.82 2.26 5.02
C GLY A 38 -4.83 2.38 3.86
N TYR A 39 -3.86 1.46 3.77
CA TYR A 39 -2.93 1.39 2.64
C TYR A 39 -3.67 1.24 1.31
N PHE A 40 -4.61 0.30 1.20
CA PHE A 40 -5.34 0.08 -0.05
C PHE A 40 -6.23 1.25 -0.45
N THR A 41 -6.89 1.90 0.51
CA THR A 41 -7.68 3.11 0.24
C THR A 41 -6.81 4.21 -0.36
N ARG A 42 -5.70 4.57 0.29
CA ARG A 42 -4.76 5.59 -0.21
C ARG A 42 -4.16 5.21 -1.57
N THR A 43 -3.86 3.93 -1.77
CA THR A 43 -3.28 3.45 -3.03
C THR A 43 -4.28 3.54 -4.18
N LYS A 44 -5.58 3.30 -3.95
CA LYS A 44 -6.64 3.46 -4.96
C LYS A 44 -6.82 4.93 -5.35
N GLU A 45 -6.82 5.84 -4.38
CA GLU A 45 -6.90 7.28 -4.63
C GLU A 45 -5.71 7.77 -5.46
N ARG A 46 -4.50 7.31 -5.11
CA ARG A 46 -3.29 7.62 -5.87
C ARG A 46 -3.27 6.99 -7.27
N LEU A 47 -3.82 5.78 -7.44
CA LEU A 47 -3.97 5.18 -8.78
C LEU A 47 -4.89 6.04 -9.66
N ALA A 48 -6.00 6.56 -9.13
CA ALA A 48 -6.87 7.45 -9.89
C ALA A 48 -6.11 8.69 -10.36
N LYS A 49 -5.41 9.36 -9.44
CA LYS A 49 -4.57 10.52 -9.75
C LYS A 49 -3.43 10.19 -10.74
N PHE A 50 -2.80 9.02 -10.60
CA PHE A 50 -1.78 8.56 -11.53
C PHE A 50 -2.35 8.40 -12.95
N ASN A 51 -3.52 7.78 -13.09
CA ASN A 51 -4.16 7.59 -14.40
C ASN A 51 -4.53 8.93 -15.07
N GLU A 52 -5.03 9.89 -14.29
CA GLU A 52 -5.32 11.25 -14.77
C GLU A 52 -4.06 11.94 -15.29
N LEU A 53 -2.99 11.95 -14.50
CA LEU A 53 -1.70 12.54 -14.88
C LEU A 53 -1.06 11.81 -16.06
N GLN A 54 -1.17 10.49 -16.12
CA GLN A 54 -0.65 9.67 -17.22
C GLN A 54 -1.41 9.99 -18.52
N LYS A 55 -2.73 10.18 -18.45
CA LYS A 55 -3.54 10.60 -19.59
C LYS A 55 -3.13 11.99 -20.07
N LYS A 56 -3.02 12.96 -19.15
CA LYS A 56 -2.56 14.33 -19.44
C LYS A 56 -1.17 14.31 -20.09
N TYR A 57 -0.23 13.55 -19.54
CA TYR A 57 1.11 13.39 -20.09
C TYR A 57 1.08 12.79 -21.50
N THR A 58 0.22 11.80 -21.74
CA THR A 58 0.06 11.16 -23.05
C THR A 58 -0.52 12.14 -24.07
N GLU A 59 -1.48 12.97 -23.69
CA GLU A 59 -2.05 14.02 -24.54
C GLU A 59 -1.00 15.09 -24.90
N LEU A 60 -0.15 15.48 -23.95
CA LEU A 60 0.94 16.43 -24.19
C LEU A 60 2.03 15.83 -25.11
N VAL A 61 2.28 14.52 -25.04
CA VAL A 61 3.29 13.84 -25.86
C VAL A 61 2.77 13.48 -27.26
N ASN A 62 1.50 13.09 -27.39
CA ASN A 62 0.90 12.73 -28.66
C ASN A 62 0.58 13.99 -29.46
N CYS A 63 1.52 14.37 -30.31
CA CYS A 63 1.41 15.48 -31.24
C CYS A 63 0.22 15.24 -32.19
N LYS A 64 -0.71 16.18 -32.28
CA LYS A 64 -1.75 16.15 -33.33
C LYS A 64 -1.07 16.41 -34.67
N ARG A 65 -1.00 15.37 -35.52
CA ARG A 65 -0.73 15.56 -36.95
C ARG A 65 -1.92 16.33 -37.52
N VAL A 66 -1.69 17.52 -38.07
CA VAL A 66 -2.73 18.26 -38.79
C VAL A 66 -2.79 17.66 -40.20
N ASP A 67 -3.90 17.01 -40.54
CA ASP A 67 -4.10 16.47 -41.88
C ASP A 67 -4.04 17.62 -42.91
N GLY A 68 -3.14 17.49 -43.90
CA GLY A 68 -2.97 18.46 -45.00
C GLY A 68 -1.70 19.31 -44.96
N LEU A 69 -0.85 19.19 -43.93
CA LEU A 69 0.49 19.79 -43.89
C LEU A 69 1.56 18.69 -43.78
N ASP A 70 2.55 18.71 -44.68
CA ASP A 70 3.72 17.80 -44.63
C ASP A 70 4.60 18.04 -43.37
N THR A 71 4.36 19.15 -42.67
CA THR A 71 5.07 19.55 -41.46
C THR A 71 4.27 19.23 -40.21
N ILE A 72 4.85 18.40 -39.33
CA ILE A 72 4.31 18.14 -37.99
C ILE A 72 4.61 19.36 -37.12
N PHE A 73 3.58 20.16 -36.80
CA PHE A 73 3.69 21.21 -35.78
C PHE A 73 3.43 20.62 -34.40
N VAL A 74 4.48 20.50 -33.59
CA VAL A 74 4.39 20.09 -32.19
C VAL A 74 4.26 21.35 -31.34
N PHE A 75 3.03 21.79 -31.07
CA PHE A 75 2.76 22.76 -30.01
C PHE A 75 2.59 21.99 -28.70
N THR A 76 3.70 21.55 -28.11
CA THR A 76 3.70 21.07 -26.73
C THR A 76 4.43 22.12 -25.89
N GLU A 77 3.77 22.69 -24.88
CA GLU A 77 4.45 23.53 -23.89
C GLU A 77 5.43 22.64 -23.11
N PRO A 78 6.76 22.80 -23.29
CA PRO A 78 7.74 21.90 -22.70
C PRO A 78 7.71 21.94 -21.16
N GLU A 79 7.39 23.10 -20.59
CA GLU A 79 7.25 23.30 -19.15
C GLU A 79 6.12 22.46 -18.55
N GLU A 80 4.93 22.47 -19.15
CA GLU A 80 3.78 21.72 -18.64
C GLU A 80 4.02 20.21 -18.69
N LYS A 81 4.70 19.74 -19.75
CA LYS A 81 5.10 18.35 -19.89
C LYS A 81 6.08 17.93 -18.79
N GLU A 82 7.11 18.73 -18.52
CA GLU A 82 8.09 18.44 -17.47
C GLU A 82 7.46 18.45 -16.08
N LEU A 83 6.58 19.42 -15.82
CA LEU A 83 5.84 19.49 -14.56
C LEU A 83 4.97 18.25 -14.35
N THR A 84 4.17 17.87 -15.34
CA THR A 84 3.32 16.67 -15.29
C THR A 84 4.15 15.39 -15.06
N LEU A 85 5.32 15.29 -15.70
CA LEU A 85 6.26 14.17 -15.49
C LEU A 85 6.83 14.16 -14.06
N GLY A 86 7.16 15.34 -13.51
CA GLY A 86 7.62 15.51 -12.13
C GLY A 86 6.57 15.05 -11.11
N GLU A 87 5.30 15.40 -11.33
CA GLU A 87 4.19 14.96 -10.49
C GLU A 87 4.00 13.44 -10.53
N LEU A 88 4.05 12.82 -11.72
CA LEU A 88 3.99 11.36 -11.86
C LEU A 88 5.11 10.66 -11.08
N LYS A 89 6.35 11.16 -11.20
CA LYS A 89 7.51 10.62 -10.46
C LYS A 89 7.31 10.74 -8.96
N THR A 90 6.86 11.90 -8.49
CA THR A 90 6.63 12.18 -7.08
C THR A 90 5.59 11.23 -6.49
N LEU A 91 4.49 11.01 -7.23
CA LEU A 91 3.42 10.09 -6.82
C LEU A 91 3.94 8.65 -6.70
N VAL A 92 4.75 8.18 -7.67
CA VAL A 92 5.38 6.85 -7.61
C VAL A 92 6.35 6.73 -6.43
N LEU A 93 7.16 7.75 -6.16
CA LEU A 93 8.08 7.74 -5.02
C LEU A 93 7.35 7.69 -3.68
N GLN A 94 6.29 8.48 -3.53
CA GLN A 94 5.44 8.45 -2.33
C GLN A 94 4.81 7.06 -2.14
N GLN A 95 4.29 6.45 -3.21
CA GLN A 95 3.71 5.12 -3.13
C GLN A 95 4.73 4.03 -2.76
N ARG A 96 5.97 4.13 -3.25
CA ARG A 96 7.06 3.24 -2.83
C ARG A 96 7.38 3.39 -1.35
N LYS A 97 7.39 4.62 -0.83
CA LYS A 97 7.59 4.89 0.59
C LYS A 97 6.49 4.24 1.42
N ASP A 98 5.21 4.47 1.08
CA ASP A 98 4.09 3.86 1.80
C ASP A 98 4.16 2.33 1.82
N LEU A 99 4.64 1.69 0.74
CA LEU A 99 4.85 0.24 0.71
C LEU A 99 6.00 -0.18 1.64
N GLY A 100 7.10 0.59 1.66
CA GLY A 100 8.20 0.36 2.59
C GLY A 100 7.77 0.51 4.06
N ASP A 101 7.02 1.55 4.38
CA ASP A 101 6.46 1.77 5.72
C ASP A 101 5.55 0.60 6.15
N PHE A 102 4.79 0.03 5.20
CA PHE A 102 3.99 -1.16 5.45
C PHE A 102 4.86 -2.41 5.71
N ASP A 103 5.93 -2.61 4.94
CA ASP A 103 6.86 -3.72 5.15
C ASP A 103 7.60 -3.61 6.50
N GLU A 104 7.95 -2.39 6.92
CA GLU A 104 8.52 -2.13 8.25
C GLU A 104 7.51 -2.41 9.38
N TYR A 105 6.26 -2.00 9.20
CA TYR A 105 5.19 -2.30 10.15
C TYR A 105 5.00 -3.82 10.33
N ILE A 106 4.93 -4.58 9.22
CA ILE A 106 4.90 -6.05 9.28
C ILE A 106 6.12 -6.59 10.02
N ARG A 107 7.33 -6.13 9.70
CA ARG A 107 8.55 -6.58 10.36
C ARG A 107 8.51 -6.32 11.87
N GLY A 108 7.97 -5.18 12.29
CA GLY A 108 7.77 -4.83 13.69
C GLY A 108 6.85 -5.81 14.42
N ILE A 109 5.72 -6.18 13.80
CA ILE A 109 4.80 -7.19 14.35
C ILE A 109 5.48 -8.56 14.48
N VAL A 110 6.22 -8.98 13.46
CA VAL A 110 6.91 -10.28 13.45
C VAL A 110 8.01 -10.34 14.50
N THR A 111 8.81 -9.29 14.62
CA THR A 111 9.97 -9.25 15.53
C THR A 111 9.55 -9.13 17.00
N ASN A 112 8.46 -8.40 17.27
CA ASN A 112 8.00 -8.12 18.62
C ASN A 112 6.70 -8.84 18.99
N SER A 113 6.45 -10.02 18.40
CA SER A 113 5.22 -10.80 18.61
C SER A 113 4.82 -10.96 20.09
N HIS A 114 5.81 -11.15 20.96
CA HIS A 114 5.64 -11.27 22.41
C HIS A 114 5.03 -10.03 23.11
N LEU A 115 5.17 -8.82 22.55
CA LEU A 115 4.53 -7.60 23.07
C LEU A 115 3.03 -7.56 22.79
N PHE A 116 2.57 -8.39 21.85
CA PHE A 116 1.19 -8.44 21.38
C PHE A 116 0.46 -9.73 21.80
N GLU A 117 1.16 -10.69 22.40
CA GLU A 117 0.53 -11.84 23.06
C GLU A 117 -0.28 -11.35 24.27
N LYS A 118 -1.60 -11.60 24.25
CA LYS A 118 -2.43 -11.38 25.45
C LYS A 118 -1.82 -12.16 26.61
N PRO A 119 -1.71 -11.57 27.82
CA PRO A 119 -1.22 -12.31 28.97
C PRO A 119 -2.08 -13.56 29.12
N LYS A 120 -1.46 -14.73 29.02
CA LYS A 120 -2.12 -16.02 29.29
C LYS A 120 -2.77 -15.87 30.66
N LYS A 121 -4.10 -15.79 30.71
CA LYS A 121 -4.83 -15.74 31.98
C LYS A 121 -4.38 -16.97 32.75
N LYS A 122 -3.52 -16.79 33.75
CA LYS A 122 -3.19 -17.85 34.71
C LYS A 122 -4.53 -18.31 35.23
N GLY A 123 -4.89 -19.55 34.93
CA GLY A 123 -6.17 -20.12 35.33
C GLY A 123 -6.36 -19.82 36.80
N VAL A 124 -7.39 -19.04 37.11
CA VAL A 124 -7.80 -18.85 38.49
C VAL A 124 -8.20 -20.24 38.96
N SER A 125 -7.30 -20.89 39.71
CA SER A 125 -7.57 -22.16 40.35
C SER A 125 -8.67 -21.87 41.36
N PHE A 126 -9.90 -22.19 40.98
CA PHE A 126 -11.00 -22.27 41.94
C PHE A 126 -10.63 -23.41 42.89
N PHE A 127 -10.00 -23.05 44.01
CA PHE A 127 -9.95 -23.90 45.19
C PHE A 127 -11.41 -24.20 45.57
N LYS A 128 -11.94 -25.32 45.09
CA LYS A 128 -13.07 -25.98 45.73
C LYS A 128 -12.53 -26.51 47.05
N SER A 129 -12.71 -25.74 48.11
CA SER A 129 -12.62 -26.24 49.48
C SER A 129 -13.69 -27.30 49.68
N ARG A 130 -13.34 -28.55 49.33
CA ARG A 130 -13.92 -29.74 49.94
C ARG A 130 -13.47 -29.73 51.39
N LEU A 131 -14.31 -29.23 52.28
CA LEU A 131 -14.34 -29.74 53.65
C LEU A 131 -15.68 -30.44 53.85
N VAL A 132 -15.60 -31.75 53.64
CA VAL A 132 -16.62 -32.72 54.01
C VAL A 132 -16.55 -32.93 55.52
N LYS A 133 -17.69 -32.72 56.18
CA LYS A 133 -18.24 -33.36 57.39
C LYS A 133 -17.32 -33.64 58.60
N LYS A 134 -17.78 -33.17 59.77
CA LYS A 134 -18.35 -34.07 60.79
C LYS A 134 -19.41 -33.35 61.60
#